data_AF-A0A1G5QAW3-F1
#
_entry.id   AF-A0A1G5QAW3-F1
#
_cell.length_a   1.000
_cell.length_b   1.000
_cell.length_c   1.000
_cell.angle_alpha   90.00
_cell.angle_beta   90.00
_cell.angle_gamma   90.00
#
_symmetry.space_group_name_H-M   'P 1'
#
loop_
_entity.id
_entity.type
_entity.pdbx_description
1 polymer ?
#
loop_
_entity_poly.entity_id
_entity_poly.type
_entity_poly.pdbx_seq_one_letter_code
_entity_poly.pdbx_strand_id
1 'polypeptide(L)' 'MDWMKLGMALLIGAMIVLLLPRAKQMMAQSREATNADWKGLLVPLLAVIGFVILLILAVR' A
#
# COMPACT_ATOMS: atom_id res chain seq x y z
N MET A 1 10.28 33.93 -1.57
CA MET A 1 9.60 32.64 -1.33
C MET A 1 9.89 31.61 -2.42
N ASP A 2 10.20 32.02 -3.66
CA ASP A 2 10.39 31.12 -4.81
C ASP A 2 11.71 30.33 -4.77
N TRP A 3 12.78 30.92 -4.25
CA TRP A 3 14.06 30.23 -4.07
C TRP A 3 13.97 29.02 -3.13
N MET A 4 13.17 29.12 -2.06
CA MET A 4 12.93 28.01 -1.13
C MET A 4 12.13 26.89 -1.80
N LYS A 5 11.12 27.24 -2.61
CA LYS A 5 10.34 26.27 -3.40
C LYS A 5 11.22 25.55 -4.42
N LEU A 6 12.11 26.28 -5.09
CA LEU A 6 13.06 25.73 -6.04
C LEU A 6 14.05 24.77 -5.37
N GLY A 7 14.60 25.17 -4.21
CA GLY A 7 15.49 24.32 -3.41
C GLY A 7 14.79 23.05 -2.92
N MET A 8 13.54 23.17 -2.45
CA MET A 8 12.75 22.01 -2.03
C MET A 8 12.43 21.08 -3.20
N ALA A 9 12.09 21.63 -4.37
CA ALA A 9 11.83 20.84 -5.58
C ALA A 9 13.09 20.08 -6.04
N LEU A 10 14.27 20.72 -5.98
CA LEU A 10 15.53 20.05 -6.26
C LEU A 10 15.85 18.95 -5.25
N LEU A 11 15.62 19.19 -3.95
CA LEU A 11 15.80 18.18 -2.91
C LEU A 11 14.88 16.98 -3.11
N ILE A 12 13.60 17.21 -3.41
CA ILE A 12 12.64 16.14 -3.69
C ILE A 12 13.03 15.38 -4.96
N GLY A 13 13.41 16.10 -6.02
CA GLY A 13 13.89 15.49 -7.26
C GLY A 13 15.12 14.61 -7.03
N ALA A 14 16.11 15.11 -6.30
CA ALA A 14 17.30 14.35 -5.93
C ALA A 14 16.96 13.12 -5.07
N MET A 15 16.07 13.27 -4.09
CA MET A 15 15.61 12.16 -3.26
C MET A 15 14.93 11.07 -4.10
N ILE A 16 14.05 11.46 -5.04
CA ILE A 16 13.41 10.50 -5.95
C ILE A 16 14.46 9.78 -6.78
N VAL A 17 15.40 10.49 -7.40
CA VAL A 17 16.46 9.88 -8.23
C VAL A 17 17.31 8.88 -7.43
N LEU A 18 17.61 9.19 -6.16
CA LEU A 18 18.40 8.33 -5.28
C LEU A 18 17.61 7.12 -4.76
N LEU A 19 16.31 7.28 -4.49
CA LEU A 19 15.46 6.22 -3.95
C LEU A 19 14.87 5.32 -5.03
N LEU A 20 14.64 5.83 -6.24
CA LEU A 20 14.06 5.11 -7.36
C LEU A 20 14.77 3.78 -7.68
N PRO A 21 16.11 3.68 -7.78
CA PRO A 21 16.77 2.40 -8.06
C PRO A 21 16.55 1.39 -6.94
N ARG A 22 16.60 1.84 -5.68
CA ARG A 22 16.34 0.99 -4.51
C ARG A 22 14.88 0.53 -4.48
N ALA A 23 13.94 1.43 -4.76
CA ALA A 23 12.53 1.10 -4.87
C ALA A 23 12.26 0.08 -5.98
N LYS A 24 12.88 0.25 -7.16
CA LYS A 24 12.82 -0.73 -8.26
C LYS A 24 13.39 -2.08 -7.85
N GLN A 25 14.54 -2.10 -7.17
CA GLN A 25 15.13 -3.32 -6.64
C GLN A 25 14.21 -3.99 -5.61
N MET A 26 13.64 -3.24 -4.67
CA MET A 26 12.70 -3.75 -3.68
C MET A 26 11.45 -4.33 -4.31
N MET A 27 10.90 -3.70 -5.35
CA MET A 27 9.77 -4.24 -6.11
C MET A 27 10.15 -5.51 -6.85
N ALA A 28 11.31 -5.55 -7.51
CA ALA A 28 11.79 -6.74 -8.23
C ALA A 28 12.16 -7.90 -7.29
N GLN A 29 12.60 -7.61 -6.06
CA GLN A 29 12.92 -8.61 -5.04
C GLN A 29 11.72 -8.93 -4.14
N SER A 30 10.60 -8.20 -4.28
CA SER A 30 9.38 -8.51 -3.55
C SER A 30 8.74 -9.76 -4.12
N ARG A 31 8.17 -10.60 -3.25
CA ARG A 31 7.42 -11.77 -3.71
C ARG A 31 6.16 -11.27 -4.41
N GLU A 32 6.02 -11.59 -5.70
CA GLU A 32 4.78 -11.30 -6.41
C GLU A 32 3.61 -11.97 -5.69
N ALA A 33 2.54 -11.20 -5.48
CA ALA A 33 1.32 -11.72 -4.88
C ALA A 33 0.77 -12.83 -5.76
N THR A 34 0.89 -14.07 -5.29
CA THR A 34 0.45 -15.25 -6.03
C THR A 34 -1.07 -15.41 -5.90
N ASN A 35 -1.72 -16.13 -6.81
CA ASN A 35 -3.15 -16.49 -6.69
C ASN A 35 -3.51 -17.11 -5.32
N ALA A 36 -2.56 -17.74 -4.63
CA ALA A 36 -2.74 -18.24 -3.27
C ALA A 36 -2.85 -17.12 -2.22
N ASP A 37 -2.10 -16.02 -2.35
CA ASP A 37 -2.17 -14.87 -1.44
C ASP A 37 -3.55 -14.17 -1.55
N TRP A 38 -4.10 -14.12 -2.76
CA TRP A 38 -5.47 -13.63 -3.02
C TRP A 38 -6.56 -14.51 -2.42
N LYS A 39 -6.37 -15.84 -2.43
CA LYS A 39 -7.25 -16.77 -1.71
C LYS A 39 -7.12 -16.61 -0.20
N GLY A 40 -5.92 -16.31 0.30
CA GLY A 40 -5.68 -16.00 1.72
C GLY A 40 -6.46 -14.78 2.22
N LEU A 41 -6.68 -13.77 1.36
CA LEU A 41 -7.52 -12.60 1.65
C LEU A 41 -9.02 -12.92 1.77
N LEU A 42 -9.48 -14.03 1.19
CA LEU A 42 -10.90 -14.39 1.18
C LEU A 42 -11.42 -14.70 2.59
N VAL A 43 -10.62 -15.39 3.42
CA VAL A 43 -10.99 -15.74 4.80
C VAL A 43 -11.21 -14.52 5.69
N PRO A 44 -10.26 -13.57 5.83
CA PRO A 44 -10.49 -12.38 6.64
C PRO A 44 -11.60 -11.49 6.08
N LEU A 45 -11.75 -11.42 4.74
CA LEU A 45 -12.83 -10.65 4.13
C LEU A 45 -14.21 -11.24 4.49
N LEU A 46 -14.38 -12.56 4.36
CA LEU A 46 -15.60 -13.25 4.76
C LEU A 46 -15.88 -13.12 6.26
N ALA A 47 -14.84 -13.15 7.10
CA ALA A 47 -14.98 -12.94 8.53
C ALA A 47 -15.54 -11.54 8.86
N VAL A 48 -15.03 -10.49 8.20
CA VAL A 48 -15.54 -9.12 8.36
C VAL A 48 -17.00 -9.01 7.89
N ILE A 49 -17.31 -9.57 6.72
CA ILE A 49 -18.69 -9.57 6.19
C ILE A 49 -19.63 -10.29 7.17
N GLY A 50 -19.25 -11.47 7.65
CA GLY A 50 -20.03 -12.23 8.62
C GLY A 50 -20.22 -11.47 9.93
N PHE A 51 -19.17 -10.82 10.43
CA PHE A 51 -19.24 -9.99 11.64
C PHE A 51 -20.24 -8.83 11.47
N VAL A 52 -20.19 -8.10 10.35
CA VAL A 52 -21.15 -7.02 10.05
C VAL A 52 -22.59 -7.55 9.99
N ILE A 53 -22.82 -8.71 9.38
CA ILE A 53 -24.15 -9.34 9.33
C ILE A 53 -24.64 -9.67 10.75
N LEU A 54 -23.79 -10.26 11.60
CA LEU A 54 -24.14 -10.54 12.99
C LEU A 54 -24.51 -9.28 13.77
N LEU A 55 -23.78 -8.17 13.57
CA LEU A 55 -24.11 -6.88 14.18
C LEU A 55 -25.48 -6.37 13.72
N ILE A 56 -25.79 -6.48 12.42
CA ILE A 56 -27.10 -6.08 11.89
C ILE A 56 -28.21 -6.91 12.52
N LEU A 57 -28.01 -8.22 12.67
CA LEU A 57 -28.97 -9.13 13.29
C LEU A 57 -29.13 -8.89 14.80
N ALA A 58 -28.07 -8.49 15.50
CA ALA A 58 -28.12 -8.22 16.94
C ALA A 58 -28.82 -6.90 17.29
N VAL A 59 -28.88 -5.96 16.35
CA VAL A 59 -29.45 -4.61 16.55
C VAL A 59 -30.88 -4.49 15.98
N ARG A 60 -31.28 -5.36 15.06
CA ARG A 60 -32.65 -5.44 14.53
C ARG A 60 -33.53 -6.32 15.40
#